data_AF-A0AAV6DCW0-F1
#
_entry.id   AF-A0AAV6DCW0-F1
#
_cell.length_a   1.000
_cell.length_b   1.000
_cell.length_c   1.000
_cell.angle_alpha   90.00
_cell.angle_beta   90.00
_cell.angle_gamma   90.00
#
_symmetry.space_group_name_H-M   'P 1'
#
loop_
_entity.id
_entity.type
_entity.pdbx_description
1 polymer ?
#
loop_
_entity_poly.entity_id
_entity_poly.type
_entity_poly.pdbx_seq_one_letter_code
_entity_poly.pdbx_strand_id
1 'polypeptide(L)'
;MGTFATIMLAGLLIGIPQSEETPTRLVDAASLLRQSAAGVQATLGAPVRTRAVPAGDFLLPKGGYAHLYQRHDATIDVDFANERSTTVRVSFPEGAGAPRTYEAALRAVGLRSDAPANLVRRSFHEWRDLDGYVVQVVADPSADHIDEVVLSVASTP
;
A
#
# COMPACT_ATOMS: atom_id res chain seq x y z
N MET A 1 47.49 -42.42 -28.62
CA MET A 1 47.14 -40.99 -28.43
C MET A 1 45.88 -40.77 -29.25
N GLY A 2 44.67 -40.88 -28.71
CA GLY A 2 44.00 -39.92 -27.82
C GLY A 2 42.90 -39.24 -28.67
N THR A 3 41.66 -39.00 -28.25
CA THR A 3 40.95 -39.18 -26.99
C THR A 3 39.45 -39.05 -27.34
N PHE A 4 38.59 -39.86 -26.74
CA PHE A 4 37.14 -39.63 -26.71
C PHE A 4 36.87 -38.40 -25.82
N ALA A 5 36.02 -37.47 -26.25
CA ALA A 5 35.47 -36.44 -25.38
C ALA A 5 33.98 -36.28 -25.65
N THR A 6 33.19 -37.08 -24.93
CA THR A 6 31.77 -36.86 -24.71
C THR A 6 31.63 -35.69 -23.75
N ILE A 7 31.18 -34.53 -24.22
CA ILE A 7 30.82 -33.42 -23.34
C ILE A 7 29.37 -33.61 -22.91
N MET A 8 29.21 -34.27 -21.76
CA MET A 8 28.06 -34.05 -20.87
C MET A 8 28.32 -32.74 -20.14
N LEU A 9 27.58 -31.68 -20.45
CA LEU A 9 27.50 -30.53 -19.56
C LEU A 9 26.08 -30.39 -19.04
N ALA A 10 25.99 -30.60 -17.73
CA ALA A 10 24.81 -30.60 -16.90
C ALA A 10 23.99 -29.31 -17.04
N GLY A 11 22.69 -29.47 -16.86
CA GLY A 11 21.71 -28.39 -16.90
C GLY A 11 22.09 -27.24 -15.98
N LEU A 12 22.44 -26.12 -16.59
CA LEU A 12 22.24 -24.83 -15.97
C LEU A 12 20.77 -24.47 -16.23
N LEU A 13 19.91 -24.79 -15.26
CA LEU A 13 18.68 -24.04 -15.07
C LEU A 13 19.12 -22.58 -14.90
N ILE A 14 19.14 -21.84 -16.00
CA ILE A 14 19.19 -20.40 -15.98
C ILE A 14 17.90 -20.02 -15.27
N GLY A 15 18.01 -19.79 -13.96
CA GLY A 15 17.00 -19.08 -13.21
C GLY A 15 16.78 -17.79 -13.98
N ILE A 16 15.64 -17.71 -14.67
CA ILE A 16 15.17 -16.47 -15.26
C ILE A 16 15.31 -15.47 -14.12
N PRO A 17 16.11 -14.40 -14.24
CA PRO A 17 16.03 -13.33 -13.26
C PRO A 17 14.57 -12.90 -13.33
N GLN A 18 13.79 -13.23 -12.30
CA GLN A 18 12.50 -12.60 -12.13
C GLN A 18 12.87 -11.13 -12.12
N SER A 19 12.55 -10.44 -13.21
CA SER A 19 12.63 -8.99 -13.23
C SER A 19 11.94 -8.58 -11.94
N GLU A 20 12.72 -8.05 -11.01
CA GLU A 20 12.15 -7.28 -9.93
C GLU A 20 11.47 -6.13 -10.66
N GLU A 21 10.20 -6.32 -11.00
CA GLU A 21 9.27 -5.26 -11.30
C GLU A 21 9.41 -4.34 -10.12
N THR A 22 10.23 -3.30 -10.30
CA THR A 22 10.37 -2.26 -9.31
C THR A 22 8.98 -1.64 -9.31
N PRO A 23 8.16 -1.84 -8.26
CA PRO A 23 6.84 -1.25 -8.26
C PRO A 23 7.07 0.25 -8.34
N THR A 24 6.62 0.86 -9.43
CA THR A 24 6.72 2.30 -9.61
C THR A 24 6.00 2.91 -8.42
N ARG A 25 6.68 3.79 -7.66
CA ARG A 25 6.05 4.47 -6.53
C ARG A 25 4.78 5.16 -7.02
N LEU A 26 3.63 4.74 -6.52
CA LEU A 26 2.32 5.25 -6.94
C LEU A 26 1.95 6.52 -6.19
N VAL A 27 2.28 6.55 -4.89
CA VAL A 27 1.99 7.67 -3.99
C VAL A 27 2.98 7.66 -2.83
N ASP A 28 3.25 8.83 -2.25
CA ASP A 28 3.86 8.93 -0.93
C ASP A 28 2.72 9.13 0.09
N ALA A 29 2.20 8.02 0.62
CA ALA A 29 0.98 8.03 1.43
C ALA A 29 1.17 8.74 2.78
N ALA A 30 2.36 8.64 3.37
CA ALA A 30 2.67 9.29 4.65
C ALA A 30 2.63 10.82 4.51
N SER A 31 3.13 11.35 3.38
CA SER A 31 3.11 12.79 3.11
C SER A 31 1.70 13.39 3.06
N LEU A 32 0.69 12.58 2.75
CA LEU A 32 -0.70 13.02 2.62
C LEU A 32 -1.42 13.12 3.96
N LEU A 33 -0.89 12.52 5.04
CA LEU A 33 -1.50 12.58 6.37
C LEU A 33 -1.41 14.00 6.96
N ARG A 34 -2.41 14.38 7.77
CA ARG A 34 -2.52 15.69 8.44
C ARG A 34 -2.59 16.89 7.48
N GLN A 35 -2.72 16.67 6.18
CA GLN A 35 -2.95 17.72 5.19
C GLN A 35 -4.42 18.14 5.17
N SER A 36 -4.70 19.35 4.69
CA SER A 36 -6.07 19.73 4.34
C SER A 36 -6.51 19.07 3.03
N ALA A 37 -7.81 19.01 2.76
CA ALA A 37 -8.32 18.49 1.49
C ALA A 37 -7.74 19.23 0.27
N ALA A 38 -7.53 20.55 0.37
CA ALA A 38 -6.88 21.34 -0.66
C ALA A 38 -5.40 20.96 -0.86
N GLY A 39 -4.68 20.65 0.22
CA GLY A 39 -3.30 20.15 0.16
C GLY A 39 -3.21 18.80 -0.55
N VAL A 40 -4.07 17.85 -0.16
CA VAL A 40 -4.13 16.53 -0.80
C VAL A 40 -4.51 16.67 -2.27
N GLN A 41 -5.46 17.53 -2.61
CA GLN A 41 -5.84 17.82 -4.00
C GLN A 41 -4.70 18.47 -4.81
N ALA A 42 -3.83 19.29 -4.19
CA ALA A 42 -2.67 19.83 -4.89
C ALA A 42 -1.65 18.72 -5.26
N THR A 43 -1.54 17.68 -4.43
CA THR A 43 -0.65 16.53 -4.69
C THR A 43 -1.28 15.51 -5.64
N LEU A 44 -2.57 15.20 -5.44
CA LEU A 44 -3.25 14.11 -6.15
C LEU A 44 -4.11 14.57 -7.34
N GLY A 45 -4.32 15.87 -7.53
CA GLY A 45 -5.32 16.39 -8.45
C GLY A 45 -6.73 16.30 -7.88
N ALA A 46 -7.74 16.58 -8.69
CA ALA A 46 -9.13 16.57 -8.25
C ALA A 46 -9.59 15.13 -7.87
N PRO A 47 -10.37 14.97 -6.78
CA PRO A 47 -10.97 13.69 -6.45
C PRO A 47 -12.00 13.29 -7.49
N VAL A 48 -12.08 11.98 -7.79
CA VAL A 48 -13.11 11.42 -8.67
C VAL A 48 -14.45 11.28 -7.95
N ARG A 49 -14.43 11.21 -6.62
CA ARG A 49 -15.64 11.12 -5.79
C ARG A 49 -15.37 11.67 -4.39
N THR A 50 -16.39 12.32 -3.83
CA THR A 50 -16.45 12.67 -2.41
C THR A 50 -17.62 11.93 -1.77
N ARG A 51 -17.43 11.38 -0.58
CA ARG A 51 -18.50 10.73 0.20
C ARG A 51 -18.51 11.25 1.63
N ALA A 52 -19.70 11.38 2.22
CA ALA A 52 -19.82 11.56 3.66
C ALA A 52 -19.52 10.24 4.36
N VAL A 53 -18.79 10.30 5.48
CA VAL A 53 -18.56 9.15 6.35
C VAL A 53 -19.31 9.40 7.65
N PRO A 54 -20.31 8.57 8.01
CA PRO A 54 -21.07 8.75 9.23
C PRO A 54 -20.19 8.54 10.47
N ALA A 55 -20.60 9.14 11.58
CA ALA A 55 -20.00 8.84 12.88
C ALA A 55 -20.18 7.36 13.24
N GLY A 56 -19.19 6.79 13.94
CA GLY A 56 -19.15 5.37 14.27
C GLY A 56 -18.43 4.49 13.25
N ASP A 57 -17.91 5.05 12.16
CA ASP A 57 -16.87 4.38 11.38
C ASP A 57 -15.61 4.25 12.25
N PHE A 58 -14.99 3.07 12.26
CA PHE A 58 -13.82 2.80 13.10
C PHE A 58 -12.66 3.77 12.83
N LEU A 59 -12.48 4.18 11.57
CA LEU A 59 -11.43 5.12 11.16
C LEU A 59 -11.83 6.58 11.37
N LEU A 60 -13.14 6.86 11.42
CA LEU A 60 -13.70 8.20 11.65
C LEU A 60 -14.77 8.17 12.75
N PRO A 61 -14.40 8.10 14.05
CA PRO A 61 -15.35 7.92 15.14
C PRO A 61 -16.40 9.03 15.25
N LYS A 62 -16.01 10.26 14.90
CA LYS A 62 -16.87 11.45 14.89
C LYS A 62 -17.50 11.73 13.52
N GLY A 63 -17.25 10.87 12.54
CA GLY A 63 -17.63 11.07 11.14
C GLY A 63 -16.73 12.09 10.44
N GLY A 64 -17.04 12.34 9.19
CA GLY A 64 -16.26 13.23 8.33
C GLY A 64 -16.64 13.05 6.86
N TYR A 65 -15.65 13.14 5.99
CA TYR A 65 -15.81 12.83 4.58
C TYR A 65 -14.56 12.16 4.05
N ALA A 66 -14.72 11.44 2.95
CA ALA A 66 -13.63 10.78 2.26
C ALA A 66 -13.56 11.24 0.81
N HIS A 67 -12.35 11.38 0.29
CA HIS A 67 -12.07 11.65 -1.11
C HIS A 67 -11.44 10.43 -1.77
N LEU A 68 -12.02 10.02 -2.89
CA LEU A 68 -11.49 8.98 -3.75
C LEU A 68 -10.70 9.62 -4.88
N TYR A 69 -9.49 9.12 -5.11
CA TYR A 69 -8.62 9.48 -6.20
C TYR A 69 -8.28 8.24 -7.02
N GLN A 70 -8.25 8.38 -8.33
CA GLN A 70 -7.81 7.32 -9.23
C GLN A 70 -6.37 7.58 -9.67
N ARG A 71 -5.52 6.56 -9.54
CA ARG A 71 -4.20 6.47 -10.16
C ARG A 71 -4.15 5.16 -10.96
N HIS A 72 -3.29 5.12 -11.98
CA HIS A 72 -3.29 4.08 -13.02
C HIS A 72 -3.62 2.67 -12.50
N ASP A 73 -2.81 2.18 -11.55
CA ASP A 73 -2.94 0.83 -10.97
C ASP A 73 -3.36 0.85 -9.49
N ALA A 74 -3.95 1.95 -9.01
CA ALA A 74 -4.42 2.03 -7.63
C ALA A 74 -5.56 3.02 -7.43
N THR A 75 -6.41 2.69 -6.47
CA THR A 75 -7.39 3.62 -5.93
C THR A 75 -6.89 4.15 -4.60
N ILE A 76 -6.95 5.47 -4.39
CA ILE A 76 -6.51 6.10 -3.16
C ILE A 76 -7.72 6.74 -2.49
N ASP A 77 -8.05 6.28 -1.29
CA ASP A 77 -9.13 6.81 -0.47
C ASP A 77 -8.52 7.58 0.70
N VAL A 78 -8.92 8.84 0.89
CA VAL A 78 -8.38 9.71 1.93
C VAL A 78 -9.51 10.21 2.81
N ASP A 79 -9.47 9.84 4.09
CA ASP A 79 -10.45 10.20 5.10
C ASP A 79 -10.06 11.49 5.81
N PHE A 80 -11.01 12.42 5.95
CA PHE A 80 -10.83 13.70 6.59
C PHE A 80 -11.68 13.83 7.85
N ALA A 81 -11.02 14.15 8.96
CA ALA A 81 -11.65 14.56 10.22
C ALA A 81 -11.13 15.94 10.60
N ASN A 82 -12.02 16.84 11.05
CA ASN A 82 -11.66 18.21 11.43
C ASN A 82 -10.80 18.91 10.34
N GLU A 83 -11.22 18.76 9.08
CA GLU A 83 -10.55 19.32 7.89
C GLU A 83 -9.13 18.81 7.61
N ARG A 84 -8.68 17.78 8.32
CA ARG A 84 -7.36 17.17 8.14
C ARG A 84 -7.48 15.70 7.77
N SER A 85 -6.63 15.26 6.85
CA SER A 85 -6.53 13.86 6.50
C SER A 85 -6.03 13.06 7.71
N THR A 86 -6.72 11.96 7.98
CA THR A 86 -6.46 11.08 9.12
C THR A 86 -6.07 9.69 8.66
N THR A 87 -6.62 9.24 7.54
CA THR A 87 -6.33 7.92 6.96
C THR A 87 -6.14 8.05 5.46
N VAL A 88 -5.18 7.28 4.94
CA VAL A 88 -4.91 7.11 3.51
C VAL A 88 -4.92 5.61 3.23
N ARG A 89 -5.85 5.18 2.40
CA ARG A 89 -5.99 3.80 1.95
C ARG A 89 -5.59 3.73 0.48
N VAL A 90 -4.67 2.83 0.15
CA VAL A 90 -4.24 2.57 -1.22
C VAL A 90 -4.63 1.15 -1.57
N SER A 91 -5.62 1.00 -2.44
CA SER A 91 -6.12 -0.30 -2.89
C SER A 91 -5.56 -0.62 -4.27
N PHE A 92 -5.04 -1.84 -4.43
CA PHE A 92 -4.46 -2.35 -5.66
C PHE A 92 -5.49 -3.31 -6.30
N PRO A 93 -6.13 -2.95 -7.43
CA PRO A 93 -6.98 -3.88 -8.14
C PRO A 93 -6.17 -5.09 -8.63
N GLU A 94 -6.80 -6.26 -8.58
CA GLU A 94 -6.20 -7.52 -9.04
C GLU A 94 -5.68 -7.38 -10.48
N GLY A 95 -4.40 -7.68 -10.69
CA GLY A 95 -3.75 -7.53 -11.99
C GLY A 95 -2.23 -7.45 -11.90
N ALA A 96 -1.56 -7.25 -13.04
CA ALA A 96 -0.09 -7.21 -13.12
C ALA A 96 0.55 -6.11 -12.24
N GLY A 97 -0.18 -5.03 -11.94
CA GLY A 97 0.30 -3.94 -11.08
C GLY A 97 0.18 -4.18 -9.57
N ALA A 98 -0.52 -5.24 -9.13
CA ALA A 98 -0.74 -5.50 -7.71
C ALA A 98 0.55 -6.03 -7.06
N PRO A 99 1.04 -5.41 -5.96
CA PRO A 99 2.24 -5.87 -5.28
C PRO A 99 2.06 -7.29 -4.73
N ARG A 100 3.04 -8.17 -4.97
CA ARG A 100 3.02 -9.56 -4.49
C ARG A 100 3.82 -9.79 -3.21
N THR A 101 4.61 -8.81 -2.79
CA THR A 101 5.41 -8.89 -1.57
C THR A 101 5.16 -7.66 -0.70
N TYR A 102 5.35 -7.84 0.60
CA TYR A 102 5.21 -6.77 1.58
C TYR A 102 6.08 -5.55 1.25
N GLU A 103 7.35 -5.80 0.89
CA GLU A 103 8.30 -4.75 0.55
C GLU A 103 7.90 -4.02 -0.74
N ALA A 104 7.33 -4.74 -1.71
CA ALA A 104 6.81 -4.14 -2.93
C ALA A 104 5.63 -3.21 -2.63
N ALA A 105 4.71 -3.63 -1.75
CA ALA A 105 3.58 -2.80 -1.33
C ALA A 105 4.03 -1.55 -0.58
N LEU A 106 4.98 -1.67 0.35
CA LEU A 106 5.56 -0.52 1.04
C LEU A 106 6.22 0.47 0.08
N ARG A 107 7.03 -0.02 -0.86
CA ARG A 107 7.67 0.83 -1.88
C ARG A 107 6.64 1.55 -2.75
N ALA A 108 5.55 0.85 -3.12
CA ALA A 108 4.47 1.44 -3.92
C ALA A 108 3.81 2.64 -3.23
N VAL A 109 3.72 2.64 -1.90
CA VAL A 109 3.18 3.75 -1.10
C VAL A 109 4.24 4.70 -0.52
N GLY A 110 5.49 4.58 -0.98
CA GLY A 110 6.59 5.48 -0.62
C GLY A 110 7.21 5.21 0.75
N LEU A 111 6.85 4.11 1.40
CA LEU A 111 7.42 3.67 2.68
C LEU A 111 8.71 2.87 2.45
N ARG A 112 9.60 2.91 3.45
CA ARG A 112 10.83 2.12 3.45
C ARG A 112 10.53 0.70 3.92
N SER A 113 11.19 -0.29 3.32
CA SER A 113 10.99 -1.72 3.65
C SER A 113 11.55 -2.15 5.01
N ASP A 114 12.28 -1.27 5.70
CA ASP A 114 12.75 -1.45 7.08
C ASP A 114 11.72 -1.00 8.13
N ALA A 115 10.59 -0.41 7.72
CA ALA A 115 9.50 -0.05 8.61
C ALA A 115 8.84 -1.32 9.20
N PRO A 116 8.70 -1.41 10.55
CA PRO A 116 8.03 -2.53 11.20
C PRO A 116 6.64 -2.78 10.62
N ALA A 117 6.50 -3.98 10.06
CA ALA A 117 5.27 -4.45 9.45
C ALA A 117 4.33 -5.05 10.49
N ASN A 118 3.20 -4.41 10.75
CA ASN A 118 2.05 -5.15 11.26
C ASN A 118 1.30 -5.73 10.06
N LEU A 119 1.75 -6.90 9.59
CA LEU A 119 1.03 -7.72 8.60
C LEU A 119 -0.26 -8.25 9.25
N VAL A 120 -1.42 -7.74 8.86
CA VAL A 120 -2.70 -8.16 9.42
C VAL A 120 -3.36 -9.15 8.46
N ARG A 121 -3.37 -10.44 8.81
CA ARG A 121 -4.25 -11.43 8.16
C ARG A 121 -5.70 -11.01 8.43
N ARG A 122 -6.56 -11.01 7.40
CA ARG A 122 -8.00 -10.65 7.44
C ARG A 122 -8.71 -11.16 8.72
N SER A 123 -8.61 -10.35 9.76
CA SER A 123 -9.34 -10.37 11.02
C SER A 123 -8.86 -9.12 11.74
N PHE A 124 -9.79 -8.17 11.90
CA PHE A 124 -9.59 -6.91 12.63
C PHE A 124 -8.78 -7.15 13.91
N HIS A 125 -7.83 -6.26 14.22
CA HIS A 125 -7.51 -5.65 15.53
C HIS A 125 -6.16 -4.90 15.42
N GLU A 126 -6.13 -3.67 15.97
CA GLU A 126 -5.19 -2.56 15.72
C GLU A 126 -4.04 -2.50 16.73
N TRP A 127 -2.76 -2.39 16.33
CA TRP A 127 -1.65 -2.03 17.26
C TRP A 127 -0.50 -1.21 16.61
N ARG A 128 0.13 -0.35 17.44
CA ARG A 128 1.01 0.82 17.17
C ARG A 128 2.42 0.57 16.60
N ASP A 129 2.97 1.62 15.97
CA ASP A 129 4.42 1.85 15.79
C ASP A 129 4.79 3.37 15.89
N LEU A 130 6.10 3.66 15.95
CA LEU A 130 6.87 4.71 16.63
C LEU A 130 6.96 6.09 15.94
N ASP A 131 6.35 6.29 14.76
CA ASP A 131 6.48 7.54 13.98
C ASP A 131 5.20 8.41 13.94
N GLY A 132 4.23 8.14 14.81
CA GLY A 132 3.01 8.95 14.95
C GLY A 132 1.91 8.67 13.92
N TYR A 133 2.06 7.59 13.15
CA TYR A 133 1.05 6.99 12.27
C TYR A 133 1.18 5.45 12.29
N VAL A 134 0.10 4.75 11.94
CA VAL A 134 -0.03 3.29 11.91
C VAL A 134 -0.08 2.86 10.45
N VAL A 135 0.66 1.81 10.09
CA VAL A 135 0.61 1.18 8.76
C VAL A 135 0.01 -0.21 8.88
N GLN A 136 -0.98 -0.51 8.05
CA GLN A 136 -1.58 -1.83 7.93
C GLN A 136 -1.47 -2.28 6.48
N VAL A 137 -1.01 -3.51 6.26
CA VAL A 137 -0.98 -4.13 4.93
C VAL A 137 -1.95 -5.29 4.93
N VAL A 138 -2.93 -5.24 4.02
CA VAL A 138 -4.02 -6.21 3.91
C VAL A 138 -3.82 -7.02 2.63
N ALA A 139 -3.76 -8.33 2.80
CA ALA A 139 -3.75 -9.28 1.71
C ALA A 139 -4.82 -10.35 1.97
N ASP A 140 -5.53 -10.75 0.91
CA ASP A 140 -6.32 -11.98 0.96
C ASP A 140 -5.36 -13.18 1.08
N PRO A 141 -5.49 -14.04 2.11
CA PRO A 141 -4.61 -15.20 2.26
C PRO A 141 -4.73 -16.22 1.11
N SER A 142 -5.77 -16.13 0.28
CA SER A 142 -5.94 -16.93 -0.92
C SER A 142 -5.43 -16.25 -2.20
N ALA A 143 -5.12 -14.95 -2.14
CA ALA A 143 -4.51 -14.20 -3.23
C ALA A 143 -2.98 -14.35 -3.22
N ASP A 144 -2.39 -14.28 -4.40
CA ASP A 144 -0.94 -14.18 -4.59
C ASP A 144 -0.44 -12.72 -4.57
N HIS A 145 -1.28 -11.78 -4.11
CA HIS A 145 -1.03 -10.35 -4.10
C HIS A 145 -1.61 -9.65 -2.84
N ILE A 146 -1.20 -8.40 -2.67
CA ILE A 146 -1.65 -7.49 -1.61
C ILE A 146 -2.79 -6.64 -2.15
N ASP A 147 -3.93 -6.66 -1.46
CA ASP A 147 -5.14 -5.93 -1.83
C ASP A 147 -4.99 -4.44 -1.51
N GLU A 148 -4.39 -4.12 -0.36
CA GLU A 148 -4.48 -2.79 0.22
C GLU A 148 -3.35 -2.47 1.21
N VAL A 149 -2.97 -1.20 1.23
CA VAL A 149 -2.14 -0.61 2.29
C VAL A 149 -2.86 0.58 2.90
N VAL A 150 -3.01 0.60 4.22
CA VAL A 150 -3.69 1.64 4.99
C VAL A 150 -2.69 2.33 5.90
N LEU A 151 -2.64 3.67 5.84
CA LEU A 151 -1.88 4.51 6.75
C LEU A 151 -2.86 5.39 7.52
N SER A 152 -2.81 5.41 8.84
CA SER A 152 -3.65 6.27 9.67
C SER A 152 -2.85 7.01 10.73
N VAL A 153 -3.27 8.23 11.11
CA VAL A 153 -2.68 8.92 12.26
C VAL A 153 -2.96 8.11 13.53
N ALA A 154 -1.94 7.94 14.37
CA ALA A 154 -2.14 7.26 15.64
C ALA A 154 -3.10 8.09 16.50
N SER A 155 -4.24 7.53 16.87
CA SER A 155 -5.10 8.12 17.89
C SER A 155 -4.34 8.09 19.21
N THR A 156 -3.93 9.25 19.71
CA THR A 156 -3.50 9.36 21.11
C THR A 156 -4.68 8.97 22.01
N PRO A 157 -4.49 8.05 22.95
CA PRO A 157 -5.52 7.67 23.92
C PRO A 157 -5.85 8.84 24.85
#